data_AF-A0A1S1HNI4-F1
#
_entry.id   AF-A0A1S1HNI4-F1
#
_cell.length_a   1.000
_cell.length_b   1.000
_cell.length_c   1.000
_cell.angle_alpha   90.00
_cell.angle_beta   90.00
_cell.angle_gamma   90.00
#
_symmetry.space_group_name_H-M   'P 1'
#
loop_
_entity.id
_entity.type
_entity.pdbx_description
1 polymer ?
#
loop_
_entity_poly.entity_id
_entity_poly.type
_entity_poly.pdbx_seq_one_letter_code
_entity_poly.pdbx_strand_id
1 'polypeptide(L)'
;MEKIGGVVDLSSPSRQKKLMALVPVGEVWGIGRKLAKRLNQNGIETALDLSRLPTSQARKLYSVVLERTVRELNGESCLQLEEIAPAKQQIICSRSFGHKVMDY
;
A
#
# COMPACT_ATOMS: atom_id res chain seq x y z
N MET A 1 5.84 6.77 12.31
CA MET A 1 4.57 7.32 12.83
C MET A 1 4.45 6.97 14.31
N GLU A 2 4.17 7.93 15.21
CA GLU A 2 3.99 7.64 16.63
C GLU A 2 2.64 6.97 16.85
N LYS A 3 2.61 5.82 17.55
CA LYS A 3 1.39 5.06 17.78
C LYS A 3 0.48 5.87 18.71
N ILE A 4 -0.75 6.12 18.28
CA ILE A 4 -1.76 6.72 19.14
C ILE A 4 -2.10 5.67 20.20
N GLY A 5 -1.79 5.95 21.47
CA GLY A 5 -1.97 5.03 22.60
C GLY A 5 -3.43 4.76 22.99
N GLY A 6 -4.36 4.86 22.04
CA GLY A 6 -5.80 4.75 22.23
C GLY A 6 -6.55 4.46 20.92
N VAL A 7 -7.88 4.55 20.97
CA VAL A 7 -8.75 4.27 19.81
C VAL A 7 -8.96 5.53 18.97
N VAL A 8 -8.87 5.39 17.65
CA VAL A 8 -9.16 6.47 16.70
C VAL A 8 -10.40 6.12 15.90
N ASP A 9 -11.42 6.96 16.01
CA ASP A 9 -12.60 6.89 15.14
C ASP A 9 -12.36 7.64 13.83
N LEU A 10 -12.52 6.93 12.71
CA LEU A 10 -12.39 7.41 11.33
C LEU A 10 -13.73 7.55 10.60
N SER A 11 -14.86 7.52 11.32
CA SER A 11 -16.20 7.67 10.73
C SER A 11 -16.39 8.98 9.93
N SER A 12 -15.71 10.05 10.33
CA SER A 12 -15.81 11.37 9.70
C SER A 12 -14.86 11.53 8.50
N PRO A 13 -15.36 11.87 7.29
CA PRO A 13 -14.52 12.11 6.11
C PRO A 13 -13.50 13.23 6.29
N SER A 14 -13.84 14.26 7.09
CA SER A 14 -12.93 15.37 7.41
C SER A 14 -11.75 14.90 8.25
N ARG A 15 -11.97 13.96 9.17
CA ARG A 15 -10.92 13.38 10.02
C ARG A 15 -10.05 12.40 9.24
N GLN A 16 -10.64 11.61 8.35
CA GLN A 16 -9.90 10.76 7.41
C GLN A 16 -8.92 11.58 6.57
N LYS A 17 -9.38 12.66 5.92
CA LYS A 17 -8.52 13.54 5.11
C LYS A 17 -7.37 14.15 5.90
N LYS A 18 -7.62 14.59 7.14
CA LYS A 18 -6.57 15.12 8.03
C LYS A 18 -5.52 14.06 8.36
N LEU A 19 -5.93 12.84 8.66
CA LEU A 19 -5.00 11.74 8.94
C LEU A 19 -4.22 11.30 7.70
N MET A 20 -4.89 11.20 6.55
CA MET A 20 -4.25 10.87 5.28
C MET A 20 -3.19 11.89 4.86
N ALA A 21 -3.35 13.17 5.22
CA ALA A 21 -2.35 14.20 4.99
C ALA A 21 -1.07 14.01 5.82
N LEU A 22 -1.15 13.29 6.94
CA LEU A 22 -0.04 13.02 7.84
C LEU A 22 0.64 11.67 7.56
N VAL A 23 -0.02 10.78 6.81
CA VAL A 23 0.50 9.45 6.48
C VAL A 23 1.38 9.56 5.23
N PRO A 24 2.68 9.19 5.32
CA PRO A 24 3.54 9.10 4.15
C PRO A 24 3.04 8.03 3.17
N VAL A 25 3.17 8.27 1.88
CA VAL A 25 2.71 7.35 0.82
C VAL A 25 3.33 5.95 0.93
N GLY A 26 4.56 5.86 1.46
CA GLY A 26 5.26 4.60 1.67
C GLY A 26 4.75 3.75 2.84
N GLU A 27 3.89 4.29 3.71
CA GLU A 27 3.21 3.53 4.77
C GLU A 27 1.85 2.97 4.32
N VAL A 28 1.38 3.32 3.12
CA VAL A 28 0.14 2.78 2.54
C VAL A 28 0.37 1.32 2.13
N TRP A 29 -0.61 0.45 2.42
CA TRP A 29 -0.55 -0.96 2.04
C TRP A 29 -0.38 -1.13 0.52
N GLY A 30 0.39 -2.14 0.12
CA GLY A 30 0.69 -2.39 -1.29
C GLY A 30 1.72 -1.45 -1.91
N ILE A 31 2.17 -0.39 -1.22
CA ILE A 31 3.20 0.53 -1.71
C ILE A 31 4.58 0.12 -1.17
N GLY A 32 5.35 -0.56 -2.03
CA GLY A 32 6.73 -0.94 -1.71
C GLY A 32 7.74 0.20 -1.86
N ARG A 33 8.95 0.02 -1.32
CA ARG A 33 10.05 1.01 -1.30
C ARG A 33 10.36 1.65 -2.67
N LYS A 34 10.40 0.85 -3.74
CA LYS A 34 10.66 1.35 -5.11
C LYS A 34 9.52 2.22 -5.63
N LEU A 35 8.28 1.82 -5.35
CA LEU A 35 7.09 2.54 -5.77
C LEU A 35 6.95 3.85 -5.00
N ALA A 36 7.15 3.83 -3.68
CA ALA A 36 7.18 5.02 -2.84
C ALA A 36 8.19 6.06 -3.35
N LYS A 37 9.42 5.63 -3.68
CA LYS A 37 10.43 6.53 -4.26
C LYS A 37 9.97 7.17 -5.58
N ARG A 38 9.34 6.38 -6.45
CA ARG A 38 8.81 6.87 -7.74
C ARG A 38 7.63 7.82 -7.54
N LEU A 39 6.75 7.56 -6.58
CA LEU A 39 5.62 8.44 -6.26
C LEU A 39 6.11 9.79 -5.70
N ASN A 40 7.07 9.76 -4.76
CA ASN A 40 7.68 10.97 -4.21
C ASN A 40 8.34 11.82 -5.31
N GLN A 41 9.01 11.19 -6.29
CA GLN A 41 9.59 11.91 -7.44
C GLN A 41 8.54 12.62 -8.31
N ASN A 42 7.29 12.16 -8.28
CA ASN A 42 6.17 12.80 -8.98
C ASN A 42 5.38 13.77 -8.07
N GLY A 43 5.92 14.14 -6.90
CA GLY A 43 5.30 15.05 -5.95
C GLY A 43 4.15 14.43 -5.13
N ILE A 44 4.01 13.11 -5.14
CA ILE A 44 3.01 12.39 -4.35
C ILE A 44 3.71 11.85 -3.10
N GLU A 45 3.60 12.59 -2.00
CA GLU A 45 4.33 12.29 -0.76
C GLU A 45 3.44 11.69 0.33
N THR A 46 2.15 12.02 0.33
CA THR A 46 1.19 11.59 1.35
C THR A 46 0.10 10.67 0.81
N ALA A 47 -0.57 9.93 1.70
CA ALA A 47 -1.74 9.14 1.34
C ALA A 47 -2.89 10.00 0.78
N LEU A 48 -3.01 11.26 1.23
CA LEU A 48 -3.98 12.21 0.70
C LEU A 48 -3.65 12.65 -0.74
N ASP A 49 -2.37 12.85 -1.05
CA ASP A 49 -1.96 13.19 -2.41
C ASP A 49 -2.25 12.02 -3.36
N LEU A 50 -2.00 10.80 -2.88
CA LEU A 50 -2.31 9.59 -3.62
C LEU A 50 -3.82 9.44 -3.87
N SER A 51 -4.68 9.72 -2.87
CA SER A 51 -6.12 9.59 -3.04
C SER A 51 -6.73 10.61 -4.01
N ARG A 52 -6.04 11.73 -4.25
CA ARG A 52 -6.41 12.76 -5.23
C ARG A 52 -5.97 12.43 -6.65
N LEU A 53 -5.08 11.46 -6.83
CA LEU A 53 -4.62 11.05 -8.15
C LEU A 53 -5.79 10.45 -8.95
N PRO A 54 -6.05 10.89 -10.20
CA PRO A 54 -7.08 10.27 -11.02
C PRO A 54 -6.79 8.78 -11.23
N THR A 55 -7.79 7.93 -10.98
CA THR A 55 -7.67 6.46 -11.09
C THR A 55 -7.18 6.01 -12.47
N SER A 56 -7.62 6.69 -13.54
CA SER A 56 -7.16 6.46 -14.91
C SER A 56 -5.66 6.73 -15.09
N GLN A 57 -5.14 7.77 -14.44
CA GLN A 57 -3.70 8.08 -14.46
C GLN A 57 -2.91 7.11 -13.59
N ALA A 58 -3.44 6.73 -12.42
CA ALA A 58 -2.84 5.72 -11.55
C ALA A 58 -2.61 4.40 -12.30
N ARG A 59 -3.61 3.94 -13.05
CA ARG A 59 -3.53 2.74 -13.90
C ARG A 59 -2.52 2.91 -15.02
N LYS A 60 -2.58 4.03 -15.75
CA LYS A 60 -1.76 4.28 -16.94
C LYS A 60 -0.27 4.42 -16.62
N LEU A 61 0.07 5.06 -15.49
CA LEU A 61 1.46 5.39 -15.13
C LEU A 61 2.14 4.32 -14.26
N TYR A 62 1.35 3.58 -13.47
CA TYR A 62 1.87 2.65 -12.47
C TYR A 62 1.34 1.23 -12.62
N SER A 63 0.11 0.95 -12.19
CA SER A 63 -0.48 -0.39 -12.24
C SER A 63 -1.97 -0.39 -11.87
N VAL A 64 -2.65 -1.49 -12.20
CA VAL A 64 -4.02 -1.78 -11.72
C VAL A 64 -4.06 -1.93 -10.20
N VAL A 65 -2.97 -2.37 -9.57
CA VAL A 65 -2.89 -2.47 -8.10
C VAL A 65 -2.95 -1.08 -7.47
N LEU A 66 -2.18 -0.11 -7.99
CA LEU A 66 -2.20 1.25 -7.46
C LEU A 66 -3.57 1.91 -7.68
N GLU A 67 -4.21 1.67 -8.83
CA GLU A 67 -5.58 2.12 -9.07
C GLU A 67 -6.55 1.63 -8.00
N ARG A 68 -6.48 0.35 -7.62
CA ARG A 68 -7.31 -0.23 -6.55
C ARG A 68 -7.02 0.43 -5.20
N THR A 69 -5.75 0.65 -4.87
CA THR A 69 -5.38 1.37 -3.64
C THR A 69 -5.94 2.78 -3.61
N VAL A 70 -5.92 3.52 -4.73
CA VAL A 70 -6.52 4.86 -4.83
C VAL A 70 -8.03 4.82 -4.60
N ARG A 71 -8.72 3.82 -5.18
CA ARG A 71 -10.16 3.62 -4.99
C ARG A 71 -10.50 3.30 -3.52
N GLU A 72 -9.74 2.41 -2.89
CA GLU A 72 -9.91 2.07 -1.47
C GLU A 72 -9.67 3.26 -0.53
N LEU A 73 -8.66 4.08 -0.80
CA LEU A 73 -8.43 5.33 -0.06
C LEU A 73 -9.59 6.33 -0.19
N ASN A 74 -10.41 6.21 -1.24
CA ASN A 74 -11.62 6.99 -1.43
C ASN A 74 -12.90 6.28 -0.93
N GLY A 75 -12.76 5.13 -0.26
CA GLY A 75 -13.86 4.37 0.34
C GLY A 75 -14.51 3.34 -0.58
N GLU A 76 -13.98 3.10 -1.79
CA GLU A 76 -14.45 2.03 -2.67
C GLU A 76 -13.74 0.71 -2.33
N SER A 77 -14.47 -0.24 -1.73
CA SER A 77 -13.93 -1.57 -1.42
C SER A 77 -13.52 -2.29 -2.70
N CYS A 78 -12.23 -2.55 -2.88
CA CYS A 78 -11.69 -3.26 -4.04
C CYS A 78 -11.19 -4.67 -3.69
N LEU A 79 -10.62 -4.84 -2.50
CA LEU A 79 -10.31 -6.13 -1.89
C LEU A 79 -11.50 -6.57 -1.04
N GLN A 80 -11.89 -7.83 -1.19
CA GLN A 80 -12.84 -8.44 -0.26
C GLN A 80 -12.10 -8.78 1.04
N LEU A 81 -12.75 -8.54 2.17
CA LEU A 81 -12.31 -9.12 3.44
C LEU A 81 -12.42 -10.64 3.31
N GLU A 82 -11.27 -11.33 3.36
CA GLU A 82 -11.25 -12.79 3.37
C GLU A 82 -11.78 -13.29 4.71
N GLU A 83 -12.98 -13.88 4.72
CA GLU A 83 -13.57 -14.49 5.92
C GLU A 83 -12.86 -15.79 6.32
N ILE A 84 -12.28 -16.50 5.34
CA ILE A 84 -11.55 -17.76 5.52
C ILE A 84 -10.31 -17.71 4.61
N ALA A 85 -9.12 -17.84 5.20
CA ALA A 85 -7.89 -17.91 4.44
C ALA A 85 -7.90 -19.13 3.49
N PRO A 86 -7.59 -18.96 2.20
CA PRO A 86 -7.60 -20.07 1.25
C PRO A 86 -6.58 -21.14 1.64
N ALA A 87 -6.88 -22.40 1.34
CA ALA A 87 -5.98 -23.51 1.63
C ALA A 87 -4.60 -23.27 0.97
N LYS A 88 -3.52 -23.42 1.74
CA LYS A 88 -2.15 -23.19 1.29
C LYS A 88 -1.84 -24.05 0.05
N GLN A 89 -1.69 -23.41 -1.11
CA GLN A 89 -1.51 -24.13 -2.38
C GLN A 89 -0.08 -24.58 -2.66
N GLN A 90 0.93 -24.03 -1.96
CA GLN A 90 2.34 -24.37 -2.19
C GLN A 90 3.14 -24.44 -0.90
N ILE A 91 4.05 -25.42 -0.83
CA ILE A 91 5.08 -25.56 0.21
C ILE A 91 6.44 -25.47 -0.50
N ILE A 92 7.25 -24.47 -0.16
CA ILE A 92 8.56 -24.21 -0.77
C ILE A 92 9.62 -24.21 0.34
N CYS A 93 10.76 -24.85 0.07
CA CYS A 93 11.97 -24.74 0.90
C CYS A 93 13.05 -24.06 0.05
N SER A 94 13.34 -22.79 0.34
CA SER A 94 14.38 -22.03 -0.36
C SER A 94 15.62 -21.93 0.54
N ARG A 95 16.79 -22.25 -0.01
CA ARG A 95 18.08 -22.05 0.66
C ARG A 95 18.90 -21.03 -0.12
N SER A 96 19.17 -19.90 0.50
CA SER A 96 20.02 -18.85 -0.06
C SER A 96 21.38 -18.90 0.62
N PHE A 97 22.44 -19.01 -0.17
CA PHE A 97 23.83 -18.98 0.31
C PHE A 97 24.44 -17.61 0.01
N GLY A 98 25.10 -16.99 1.00
CA GLY A 98 25.72 -15.66 0.87
C GLY A 98 27.01 -15.64 0.05
N HIS A 99 27.46 -16.81 -0.41
CA HIS A 99 28.65 -17.00 -1.22
C HIS A 99 28.37 -18.15 -2.19
N LYS A 100 29.12 -18.16 -3.30
CA LYS A 100 29.05 -19.24 -4.28
C LYS A 100 29.43 -20.56 -3.59
N VAL A 101 28.54 -21.55 -3.65
CA VAL A 101 28.85 -22.90 -3.18
C VAL A 101 29.81 -23.52 -4.18
N MET A 102 30.99 -23.93 -3.71
CA MET A 102 32.09 -24.41 -4.55
C MET A 102 32.28 -25.93 -4.45
N ASP A 103 31.74 -26.57 -3.41
CA ASP A 103 31.86 -28.01 -3.19
C ASP A 103 30.51 -28.72 -3.39
N TYR A 104 30.57 -29.93 -3.94
CA TYR A 104 29.44 -30.84 -4.15
C TYR A 104 29.55 -32.05 -3.22
#